data_AF-A0A8S3EJQ0-F1
#
_entry.id   AF-A0A8S3EJQ0-F1
#
_cell.length_a   1.000
_cell.length_b   1.000
_cell.length_c   1.000
_cell.angle_alpha   90.00
_cell.angle_beta   90.00
_cell.angle_gamma   90.00
#
_symmetry.space_group_name_H-M   'P 1'
#
loop_
_entity.id
_entity.type
_entity.pdbx_description
1 polymer ?
#
loop_
_entity_poly.entity_id
_entity_poly.type
_entity_poly.pdbx_seq_one_letter_code
_entity_poly.pdbx_strand_id
1 'polypeptide(L)'
;MKSLFTDPYHVTPQRQLSTLYDYVVHILPEQEIGYFANGNGCLSSLNLNVNPQITTATSVRFKYPSDANDESSLKYFCFPDQHDSNNNRDISSFLSPMKSKSEYFRFTLTDMRGIRQHVYCSRFVHKGILNALCIISPYDMIDIYEKILSTATQLFISYKDEDAKLFLKEIYPHRLPSCGDTIHIQTSTVGLFSLKCEYDRRKQLIDSVTLLGLST
;
A
#
# COMPACT_ATOMS: atom_id res chain seq x y z
N MET A 1 -51.13 -9.87 14.25
CA MET A 1 -49.71 -9.59 14.61
C MET A 1 -48.94 -9.41 13.31
N LYS A 2 -48.64 -8.17 12.91
CA LYS A 2 -47.79 -7.89 11.75
C LYS A 2 -46.35 -7.83 12.23
N SER A 3 -45.55 -8.80 11.78
CA SER A 3 -44.11 -8.83 12.01
C SER A 3 -43.45 -7.77 11.11
N LEU A 4 -42.84 -6.77 11.75
CA LEU A 4 -41.96 -5.79 11.13
C LEU A 4 -40.53 -6.36 11.21
N PHE A 5 -40.11 -7.08 10.18
CA PHE A 5 -38.69 -7.33 9.93
C PHE A 5 -38.14 -6.13 9.15
N THR A 6 -37.46 -5.24 9.85
CA THR A 6 -36.59 -4.23 9.25
C THR A 6 -35.26 -4.90 8.88
N ASP A 7 -34.93 -4.92 7.59
CA ASP A 7 -33.65 -5.38 7.07
C ASP A 7 -32.47 -4.65 7.74
N PRO A 8 -31.49 -5.36 8.34
CA PRO A 8 -30.33 -4.74 8.98
C PRO A 8 -29.15 -4.56 8.02
N TYR A 9 -29.36 -4.55 6.71
CA TYR A 9 -28.30 -4.31 5.74
C TYR A 9 -28.12 -2.82 5.52
N HIS A 10 -27.45 -2.18 6.47
CA HIS A 10 -26.93 -0.83 6.30
C HIS A 10 -25.81 -0.90 5.25
N VAL A 11 -26.18 -0.68 3.98
CA VAL A 11 -25.22 -0.45 2.90
C VAL A 11 -24.45 0.80 3.30
N THR A 12 -23.19 0.63 3.69
CA THR A 12 -22.30 1.75 3.97
C THR A 12 -22.19 2.56 2.68
N PRO A 13 -22.45 3.88 2.69
CA PRO A 13 -22.32 4.69 1.49
C PRO A 13 -20.88 4.55 0.99
N GLN A 14 -20.70 3.93 -0.17
CA GLN A 14 -19.40 3.84 -0.82
C GLN A 14 -18.92 5.27 -1.06
N ARG A 15 -17.82 5.65 -0.41
CA ARG A 15 -17.16 6.94 -0.61
C ARG A 15 -16.73 6.99 -2.07
N GLN A 16 -17.45 7.74 -2.91
CA GLN A 16 -17.09 7.90 -4.31
C GLN A 16 -15.80 8.72 -4.37
N LEU A 17 -14.67 8.09 -4.66
CA LEU A 17 -13.43 8.83 -4.85
C LEU A 17 -13.49 9.63 -6.14
N SER A 18 -13.08 10.89 -6.05
CA SER A 18 -12.80 11.73 -7.21
C SER A 18 -11.43 11.42 -7.83
N THR A 19 -10.61 10.61 -7.16
CA THR A 19 -9.21 10.29 -7.48
C THR A 19 -9.01 8.78 -7.62
N LEU A 20 -7.86 8.38 -8.15
CA LEU A 20 -7.56 6.98 -8.47
C LEU A 20 -7.27 6.15 -7.21
N TYR A 21 -6.76 6.81 -6.18
CA TYR A 21 -6.42 6.28 -4.86
C TYR A 21 -6.50 7.40 -3.82
N ASP A 22 -6.45 7.07 -2.51
CA ASP A 22 -6.47 8.06 -1.43
C ASP A 22 -5.13 8.79 -1.34
N TYR A 23 -4.03 8.03 -1.26
CA TYR A 23 -2.67 8.55 -1.27
C TYR A 23 -1.64 7.47 -1.61
N VAL A 24 -0.42 7.90 -1.92
CA VAL A 24 0.75 7.05 -2.16
C VAL A 24 1.88 7.48 -1.24
N VAL A 25 2.65 6.51 -0.74
CA VAL A 25 3.82 6.73 0.11
C VAL A 25 5.01 5.90 -0.36
N HIS A 26 6.19 6.49 -0.29
CA HIS A 26 7.48 5.83 -0.46
C HIS A 26 8.17 5.81 0.90
N ILE A 27 8.42 4.60 1.40
CA ILE A 27 8.88 4.33 2.76
C ILE A 27 10.23 3.61 2.70
N LEU A 28 11.14 4.00 3.59
CA LEU A 28 12.36 3.27 3.91
C LEU A 28 12.20 2.50 5.22
N PRO A 29 12.91 1.38 5.39
CA PRO A 29 13.02 0.74 6.69
C PRO A 29 13.61 1.75 7.68
N GLU A 30 13.06 1.79 8.89
CA GLU A 30 13.57 2.65 9.93
C GLU A 30 14.78 1.99 10.56
N GLN A 31 15.92 2.68 10.54
CA GLN A 31 17.06 2.28 11.37
C GLN A 31 16.82 2.80 12.77
N GLU A 32 15.98 2.11 13.55
CA GLU A 32 15.91 2.36 14.98
C GLU A 32 17.24 1.88 15.60
N ILE A 33 18.18 2.81 15.76
CA ILE A 33 19.38 2.61 16.57
C ILE A 33 18.90 2.49 18.02
N GLY A 34 18.66 1.26 18.50
CA GLY A 34 18.70 0.96 19.94
C GLY A 34 17.47 0.35 20.62
N TYR A 35 16.37 -0.01 19.95
CA TYR A 35 15.16 -0.48 20.68
C TYR A 35 14.71 -1.92 20.45
N PHE A 36 15.19 -2.59 19.40
CA PHE A 36 14.80 -3.97 19.07
C PHE A 36 16.01 -4.90 18.87
N ALA A 37 17.06 -4.73 19.66
CA ALA A 37 18.32 -5.47 19.47
C ALA A 37 18.23 -6.96 19.83
N ASN A 38 17.15 -7.43 20.47
CA ASN A 38 17.00 -8.82 20.84
C ASN A 38 15.69 -9.35 20.24
N GLY A 39 15.79 -10.29 19.29
CA GLY A 39 14.69 -10.92 18.55
C GLY A 39 13.67 -11.74 19.38
N ASN A 40 13.37 -11.31 20.60
CA ASN A 40 12.21 -11.72 21.36
C ASN A 40 11.33 -10.47 21.45
N GLY A 41 10.17 -10.45 20.79
CA GLY A 41 9.26 -9.30 20.68
C GLY A 41 8.65 -8.80 22.00
N CYS A 42 9.48 -8.47 22.98
CA CYS A 42 9.14 -7.86 24.25
C CYS A 42 9.98 -6.59 24.42
N LEU A 43 9.31 -5.48 24.76
CA LEU A 43 9.95 -4.19 25.05
C LEU A 43 10.89 -4.33 26.27
N SER A 44 12.18 -4.56 26.04
CA SER A 44 13.17 -4.56 27.13
C SER A 44 13.40 -3.12 27.59
N SER A 45 12.87 -2.76 28.75
CA SER A 45 12.97 -1.44 29.39
C SER A 45 14.37 -1.10 29.95
N LEU A 46 15.45 -1.62 29.35
CA LEU A 46 16.82 -1.48 29.83
C LEU A 46 17.64 -0.66 28.84
N ASN A 47 17.45 0.66 28.84
CA ASN A 47 18.47 1.68 28.57
C ASN A 47 17.87 3.09 28.67
N LEU A 48 17.59 3.51 29.90
CA LEU A 48 17.01 4.82 30.26
C LEU A 48 18.07 5.93 30.37
N ASN A 49 19.00 6.01 29.41
CA ASN A 49 19.93 7.15 29.36
C ASN A 49 20.49 7.43 27.95
N VAL A 50 19.59 7.55 26.97
CA VAL A 50 19.95 8.09 25.64
C VAL A 50 19.34 9.48 25.52
N ASN A 51 20.21 10.47 25.40
CA ASN A 51 19.90 11.88 25.20
C ASN A 51 18.88 12.07 24.03
N PRO A 52 17.71 12.68 24.24
CA PRO A 52 16.65 12.78 23.23
C PRO A 52 16.91 13.96 22.28
N GLN A 53 18.03 13.92 21.56
CA GLN A 53 18.26 14.75 20.37
C GLN A 53 18.54 13.86 19.16
N ILE A 54 17.76 12.80 19.01
CA ILE A 54 17.71 12.05 17.75
C ILE A 54 16.68 12.75 16.88
N THR A 55 17.16 13.50 15.89
CA THR A 55 16.38 13.98 14.76
C THR A 55 15.63 12.81 14.15
N THR A 56 14.30 12.81 14.33
CA THR A 56 13.38 11.82 13.77
C THR A 56 13.38 11.92 12.24
N ALA A 57 14.32 11.26 11.59
CA ALA A 57 14.29 11.09 10.15
C ALA A 57 13.06 10.24 9.84
N THR A 58 12.02 10.85 9.28
CA THR A 58 10.79 10.13 8.91
C THR A 58 11.14 9.06 7.89
N SER A 59 10.70 7.83 8.15
CA SER A 59 10.85 6.70 7.20
C SER A 59 10.21 7.00 5.84
N VAL A 60 9.23 7.91 5.79
CA VAL A 60 8.59 8.39 4.57
C VAL A 60 9.50 9.35 3.81
N ARG A 61 9.85 9.00 2.56
CA ARG A 61 10.68 9.80 1.63
C ARG A 61 9.86 10.60 0.63
N PHE A 62 8.70 10.07 0.26
CA PHE A 62 7.77 10.74 -0.65
C PHE A 62 6.34 10.37 -0.28
N LYS A 63 5.45 11.34 -0.42
CA LYS A 63 4.03 11.21 -0.19
C LYS A 63 3.25 12.08 -1.15
N TYR A 64 2.11 11.57 -1.63
CA TYR A 64 1.18 12.38 -2.40
C TYR A 64 -0.28 11.92 -2.20
N PRO A 65 -1.23 12.84 -1.99
CA PRO A 65 -1.02 14.29 -1.82
C PRO A 65 -0.28 14.59 -0.49
N SER A 66 0.36 15.76 -0.39
CA SER A 66 1.26 16.08 0.73
C SER A 66 0.55 16.24 2.08
N ASP A 67 -0.74 16.53 2.05
CA ASP A 67 -1.64 16.68 3.19
C ASP A 67 -2.31 15.37 3.62
N ALA A 68 -2.05 14.25 2.93
CA ALA A 68 -2.57 12.95 3.33
C ALA A 68 -2.13 12.57 4.75
N ASN A 69 -3.05 11.99 5.52
CA ASN A 69 -2.74 11.51 6.87
C ASN A 69 -1.81 10.30 6.78
N ASP A 70 -0.59 10.48 7.28
CA ASP A 70 0.39 9.40 7.37
C ASP A 70 0.04 8.45 8.51
N GLU A 71 -0.39 7.26 8.14
CA GLU A 71 -0.38 6.09 9.03
C GLU A 71 1.09 5.75 9.33
N SER A 72 1.63 6.29 10.43
CA SER A 72 2.99 5.99 10.93
C SER A 72 3.23 4.49 11.16
N SER A 73 2.14 3.72 11.23
CA SER A 73 2.06 2.27 11.33
C SER A 73 2.50 1.54 10.05
N LEU A 74 2.38 2.16 8.86
CA LEU A 74 2.59 1.49 7.56
C LEU A 74 3.97 0.85 7.45
N LYS A 75 4.99 1.49 8.02
CA LYS A 75 6.38 0.98 8.01
C LYS A 75 6.50 -0.44 8.57
N TYR A 76 5.74 -0.78 9.61
CA TYR A 76 5.77 -2.11 10.24
C TYR A 76 5.15 -3.19 9.35
N PHE A 77 4.18 -2.83 8.51
CA PHE A 77 3.57 -3.74 7.54
C PHE A 77 4.39 -3.86 6.26
N CYS A 78 5.10 -2.80 5.86
CA CYS A 78 5.96 -2.80 4.68
C CYS A 78 7.25 -3.61 4.89
N PHE A 79 7.74 -3.67 6.13
CA PHE A 79 8.98 -4.35 6.49
C PHE A 79 8.81 -5.22 7.74
N PRO A 80 7.96 -6.27 7.69
CA PRO A 80 7.70 -7.11 8.87
C PRO A 80 8.98 -7.80 9.39
N ASP A 81 9.91 -8.10 8.49
CA ASP A 81 11.14 -8.85 8.79
C ASP A 81 12.32 -7.97 9.25
N GLN A 82 12.15 -6.63 9.33
CA GLN A 82 13.30 -5.71 9.54
C GLN A 82 14.00 -5.89 10.89
N HIS A 83 13.30 -6.42 11.89
CA HIS A 83 13.83 -6.60 13.25
C HIS A 83 14.52 -7.95 13.46
N ASP A 84 14.20 -8.96 12.65
CA ASP A 84 14.78 -10.30 12.76
C ASP A 84 16.23 -10.36 12.25
N SER A 85 16.63 -9.38 11.43
CA SER A 85 17.97 -9.24 10.86
C SER A 85 19.09 -8.93 11.84
N ASN A 86 18.77 -8.38 13.02
CA ASN A 86 19.81 -7.89 13.93
C ASN A 86 20.60 -9.00 14.63
N ASN A 87 20.15 -10.26 14.55
CA ASN A 87 20.89 -11.40 15.11
C ASN A 87 21.99 -11.93 14.19
N ASN A 88 22.07 -11.49 12.93
CA ASN A 88 23.17 -11.82 12.03
C ASN A 88 23.82 -10.53 11.54
N ARG A 89 25.01 -10.22 12.08
CA ARG A 89 25.91 -9.13 11.66
C ARG A 89 26.39 -9.21 10.20
N ASP A 90 25.81 -10.11 9.42
CA ASP A 90 26.00 -10.20 8.00
C ASP A 90 24.91 -9.39 7.30
N ILE A 91 25.22 -8.09 7.12
CA ILE A 91 24.51 -7.14 6.23
C ILE A 91 24.33 -7.72 4.81
N SER A 92 25.08 -8.77 4.47
CA SER A 92 24.96 -9.57 3.25
C SER A 92 23.77 -10.54 3.22
N SER A 93 23.12 -10.86 4.34
CA SER A 93 22.00 -11.82 4.39
C SER A 93 20.65 -11.21 4.02
N PHE A 94 20.44 -9.90 4.30
CA PHE A 94 19.29 -9.15 3.78
C PHE A 94 19.42 -8.86 2.28
N LEU A 95 20.67 -8.80 1.79
CA LEU A 95 21.06 -8.67 0.40
C LEU A 95 21.42 -10.03 -0.21
N SER A 96 20.70 -11.10 0.15
CA SER A 96 20.89 -12.39 -0.53
C SER A 96 20.76 -12.15 -2.04
N PRO A 97 21.78 -12.50 -2.86
CA PRO A 97 21.92 -12.09 -4.26
C PRO A 97 20.84 -12.67 -5.20
N MET A 98 19.83 -13.35 -4.64
CA MET A 98 18.69 -13.92 -5.37
C MET A 98 17.42 -13.06 -5.36
N LYS A 99 17.35 -11.95 -4.60
CA LYS A 99 16.17 -11.06 -4.58
C LYS A 99 16.39 -9.75 -5.36
N SER A 100 16.77 -9.86 -6.64
CA SER A 100 16.79 -8.71 -7.56
C SER A 100 15.41 -8.35 -8.13
N LYS A 101 14.37 -9.13 -7.80
CA LYS A 101 13.00 -8.92 -8.26
C LYS A 101 12.21 -8.12 -7.23
N SER A 102 11.47 -7.12 -7.71
CA SER A 102 10.45 -6.42 -6.93
C SER A 102 9.40 -7.41 -6.43
N GLU A 103 8.99 -7.24 -5.19
CA GLU A 103 7.96 -8.04 -4.54
C GLU A 103 6.68 -7.22 -4.39
N TYR A 104 5.57 -7.77 -4.85
CA TYR A 104 4.25 -7.15 -4.73
C TYR A 104 3.43 -7.87 -3.68
N PHE A 105 2.83 -7.11 -2.78
CA PHE A 105 1.99 -7.64 -1.73
C PHE A 105 0.90 -6.64 -1.38
N ARG A 106 -0.14 -7.12 -0.69
CA ARG A 106 -1.22 -6.29 -0.20
C ARG A 106 -1.62 -6.69 1.20
N PHE A 107 -2.10 -5.70 1.95
CA PHE A 107 -2.75 -5.92 3.23
C PHE A 107 -3.94 -4.97 3.36
N THR A 108 -4.75 -5.17 4.39
CA THR A 108 -5.94 -4.35 4.64
C THR A 108 -5.86 -3.79 6.05
N LEU A 109 -5.94 -2.47 6.15
CA LEU A 109 -6.11 -1.76 7.41
C LEU A 109 -7.62 -1.65 7.66
N THR A 110 -8.05 -1.93 8.89
CA THR A 110 -9.45 -1.80 9.29
C THR A 110 -9.52 -0.83 10.45
N ASP A 111 -10.31 0.23 10.30
CA ASP A 111 -10.47 1.21 11.37
C ASP A 111 -11.44 0.71 12.47
N MET A 112 -11.57 1.48 13.54
CA MET A 112 -12.48 1.17 14.67
C MET A 112 -13.97 1.16 14.26
N ARG A 113 -14.30 1.67 13.07
CA ARG A 113 -15.66 1.70 12.51
C ARG A 113 -15.89 0.52 11.55
N GLY A 114 -14.91 -0.36 11.37
CA GLY A 114 -14.96 -1.49 10.44
C GLY A 114 -14.74 -1.11 8.98
N ILE A 115 -14.32 0.13 8.69
CA ILE A 115 -14.00 0.58 7.33
C ILE A 115 -12.65 0.02 6.93
N ARG A 116 -12.61 -0.65 5.77
CA ARG A 116 -11.41 -1.27 5.23
C ARG A 116 -10.72 -0.32 4.25
N GLN A 117 -9.42 -0.17 4.43
CA GLN A 117 -8.52 0.44 3.46
C GLN A 117 -7.54 -0.62 2.97
N HIS A 118 -7.44 -0.76 1.65
CA HIS A 118 -6.53 -1.68 1.01
C HIS A 118 -5.21 -0.96 0.72
N VAL A 119 -4.11 -1.61 1.12
CA VAL A 119 -2.77 -1.11 0.89
C VAL A 119 -2.07 -2.06 -0.04
N TYR A 120 -1.63 -1.54 -1.19
CA TYR A 120 -0.89 -2.27 -2.21
C TYR A 120 0.54 -1.78 -2.18
N CYS A 121 1.50 -2.67 -2.04
CA CYS A 121 2.90 -2.32 -1.89
C CYS A 121 3.78 -3.05 -2.90
N SER A 122 4.81 -2.35 -3.35
CA SER A 122 5.96 -2.89 -4.07
C SER A 122 7.20 -2.68 -3.20
N ARG A 123 7.86 -3.78 -2.81
CA ARG A 123 9.12 -3.78 -2.08
C ARG A 123 10.27 -4.07 -3.05
N PHE A 124 11.25 -3.18 -3.10
CA PHE A 124 12.33 -3.23 -4.10
C PHE A 124 13.63 -2.63 -3.55
N VAL A 125 14.76 -2.97 -4.16
CA VAL A 125 16.06 -2.38 -3.81
C VAL A 125 16.34 -1.21 -4.76
N HIS A 126 16.66 -0.05 -4.18
CA HIS A 126 17.03 1.17 -4.92
C HIS A 126 18.23 1.82 -4.24
N LYS A 127 19.27 2.14 -5.02
CA LYS A 127 20.54 2.70 -4.51
C LYS A 127 21.14 1.88 -3.35
N GLY A 128 21.00 0.55 -3.41
CA GLY A 128 21.50 -0.38 -2.38
C GLY A 128 20.68 -0.44 -1.09
N ILE A 129 19.55 0.28 -1.02
CA ILE A 129 18.68 0.33 0.15
C ILE A 129 17.36 -0.38 -0.20
N LEU A 130 16.78 -1.10 0.77
CA LEU A 130 15.43 -1.66 0.62
C LEU A 130 14.38 -0.55 0.73
N ASN A 131 13.43 -0.52 -0.18
CA ASN A 131 12.40 0.50 -0.29
C ASN A 131 11.03 -0.18 -0.38
N ALA A 132 9.97 0.54 0.02
CA ALA A 132 8.60 0.16 -0.23
C ALA A 132 7.84 1.34 -0.83
N LEU A 133 7.16 1.13 -1.94
CA LEU A 133 6.21 2.08 -2.52
C LEU A 133 4.81 1.51 -2.34
N CYS A 134 3.93 2.25 -1.68
CA CYS A 134 2.59 1.78 -1.35
C CYS A 134 1.49 2.75 -1.77
N ILE A 135 0.43 2.21 -2.38
CA ILE A 135 -0.81 2.91 -2.72
C ILE A 135 -1.88 2.49 -1.72
N ILE A 136 -2.57 3.48 -1.15
CA ILE A 136 -3.67 3.29 -0.21
C ILE A 136 -4.97 3.66 -0.91
N SER A 137 -5.96 2.76 -0.86
CA SER A 137 -7.25 2.96 -1.50
C SER A 137 -8.38 2.23 -0.76
N PRO A 138 -9.60 2.76 -0.73
CA PRO A 138 -10.78 2.04 -0.25
C PRO A 138 -11.26 0.97 -1.25
N TYR A 139 -10.73 0.93 -2.48
CA TYR A 139 -11.17 0.00 -3.52
C TYR A 139 -10.25 -1.21 -3.66
N ASP A 140 -10.87 -2.39 -3.84
CA ASP A 140 -10.19 -3.65 -4.11
C ASP A 140 -9.95 -3.84 -5.62
N MET A 141 -8.93 -3.14 -6.17
CA MET A 141 -8.58 -3.12 -7.60
C MET A 141 -7.12 -3.55 -7.83
N ILE A 142 -6.80 -4.80 -7.50
CA ILE A 142 -5.44 -5.36 -7.53
C ILE A 142 -4.72 -5.07 -8.85
N ASP A 143 -5.32 -5.43 -9.99
CA ASP A 143 -4.66 -5.35 -11.30
C ASP A 143 -4.29 -3.91 -11.67
N ILE A 144 -5.12 -2.93 -11.28
CA ILE A 144 -4.88 -1.51 -11.52
C ILE A 144 -3.71 -1.04 -10.68
N TYR A 145 -3.75 -1.30 -9.37
CA TYR A 145 -2.73 -0.80 -8.44
C TYR A 145 -1.38 -1.49 -8.61
N GLU A 146 -1.37 -2.79 -8.89
CA GLU A 146 -0.14 -3.53 -9.22
C GLU A 146 0.51 -2.97 -10.49
N LYS A 147 -0.28 -2.68 -11.53
CA LYS A 147 0.25 -2.08 -12.76
C LYS A 147 0.85 -0.69 -12.53
N ILE A 148 0.18 0.16 -11.75
CA ILE A 148 0.70 1.48 -11.37
C ILE A 148 2.02 1.32 -10.60
N LEU A 149 2.02 0.47 -9.57
CA LEU A 149 3.19 0.22 -8.74
C LEU A 149 4.35 -0.34 -9.56
N SER A 150 4.08 -1.24 -10.49
CA SER A 150 5.11 -1.82 -11.37
C SER A 150 5.78 -0.77 -12.22
N THR A 151 5.01 0.12 -12.86
CA THR A 151 5.56 1.22 -13.66
C THR A 151 6.36 2.20 -12.81
N ALA A 152 5.82 2.64 -11.66
CA ALA A 152 6.52 3.56 -10.76
C ALA A 152 7.80 2.94 -10.18
N THR A 153 7.76 1.66 -9.78
CA THR A 153 8.92 0.93 -9.27
C THR A 153 10.02 0.83 -10.32
N GLN A 154 9.66 0.54 -11.58
CA GLN A 154 10.63 0.47 -12.67
C GLN A 154 11.33 1.82 -12.91
N LEU A 155 10.61 2.94 -12.78
CA LEU A 155 11.20 4.28 -12.86
C LEU A 155 12.20 4.53 -11.71
N PHE A 156 11.87 4.16 -10.47
CA PHE A 156 12.82 4.24 -9.35
C PHE A 156 14.07 3.38 -9.61
N ILE A 157 13.90 2.11 -9.98
CA ILE A 157 15.02 1.20 -10.25
C ILE A 157 15.91 1.72 -11.40
N SER A 158 15.31 2.43 -12.36
CA SER A 158 16.04 3.07 -13.47
C SER A 158 16.68 4.41 -13.09
N TYR A 159 16.77 4.73 -11.79
CA TYR A 159 17.32 5.98 -11.26
C TYR A 159 16.59 7.26 -11.70
N LYS A 160 15.30 7.14 -12.05
CA LYS A 160 14.42 8.24 -12.46
C LYS A 160 13.44 8.59 -11.35
N ASP A 161 13.97 8.91 -10.17
CA ASP A 161 13.17 9.15 -8.95
C ASP A 161 12.14 10.26 -9.14
N GLU A 162 12.51 11.36 -9.82
CA GLU A 162 11.59 12.48 -10.07
C GLU A 162 10.51 12.12 -11.09
N ASP A 163 10.84 11.36 -12.13
CA ASP A 163 9.85 10.86 -13.10
C ASP A 163 8.86 9.91 -12.41
N ALA A 164 9.33 9.06 -11.49
CA ALA A 164 8.45 8.18 -10.72
C ALA A 164 7.45 8.98 -9.87
N LYS A 165 7.93 10.02 -9.17
CA LYS A 165 7.08 10.92 -8.38
C LYS A 165 6.11 11.70 -9.26
N LEU A 166 6.57 12.19 -10.41
CA LEU A 166 5.75 12.94 -11.37
C LEU A 166 4.66 12.04 -11.96
N PHE A 167 5.01 10.83 -12.40
CA PHE A 167 4.07 9.82 -12.87
C PHE A 167 2.93 9.59 -11.86
N LEU A 168 3.27 9.34 -10.59
CA LEU A 168 2.28 9.12 -9.52
C LEU A 168 1.35 10.33 -9.34
N LYS A 169 1.89 11.55 -9.41
CA LYS A 169 1.10 12.79 -9.33
C LYS A 169 0.18 12.97 -10.55
N GLU A 170 0.66 12.67 -11.75
CA GLU A 170 -0.10 12.80 -13.00
C GLU A 170 -1.30 11.87 -13.05
N ILE A 171 -1.17 10.63 -12.54
CA ILE A 171 -2.27 9.65 -12.58
C ILE A 171 -3.29 9.85 -11.44
N TYR A 172 -2.90 10.49 -10.34
CA TYR A 172 -3.75 10.67 -9.15
C TYR A 172 -5.12 11.32 -9.40
N PRO A 173 -5.24 12.44 -10.16
CA PRO A 173 -6.52 13.13 -10.34
C PRO A 173 -7.50 12.36 -11.24
N HIS A 174 -7.08 11.26 -11.88
CA HIS A 174 -7.96 10.45 -12.70
C HIS A 174 -8.92 9.64 -11.83
N ARG A 175 -10.13 9.40 -12.33
CA ARG A 175 -11.09 8.52 -11.66
C ARG A 175 -10.78 7.07 -11.96
N LEU A 176 -11.17 6.19 -11.04
CA LEU A 176 -11.16 4.76 -11.32
C LEU A 176 -12.05 4.44 -12.53
N PRO A 177 -11.57 3.63 -13.48
CA PRO A 177 -12.40 3.12 -14.57
C PRO A 177 -13.56 2.29 -14.02
N SER A 178 -14.73 2.38 -14.66
CA SER A 178 -15.82 1.46 -14.39
C SER A 178 -15.43 0.05 -14.84
N CYS A 179 -16.13 -0.97 -14.35
CA CYS A 179 -15.89 -2.36 -14.77
C CYS A 179 -16.04 -2.51 -16.29
N GLY A 180 -15.00 -3.03 -16.95
CA GLY A 180 -14.95 -3.17 -18.41
C GLY A 180 -14.42 -1.94 -19.16
N ASP A 181 -14.28 -0.79 -18.49
CA ASP A 181 -13.71 0.40 -19.10
C ASP A 181 -12.18 0.32 -19.14
N THR A 182 -11.60 1.02 -20.13
CA THR A 182 -10.16 1.31 -20.19
C THR A 182 -9.98 2.81 -20.16
N ILE A 183 -9.14 3.29 -19.24
CA ILE A 183 -8.71 4.69 -19.24
C ILE A 183 -7.31 4.78 -19.82
N HIS A 184 -7.12 5.79 -20.66
CA HIS A 184 -5.83 6.15 -21.23
C HIS A 184 -5.40 7.47 -20.60
N ILE A 185 -4.27 7.43 -19.90
CA ILE A 185 -3.68 8.57 -19.21
C ILE A 185 -2.42 8.95 -19.99
N GLN A 186 -2.40 10.17 -20.51
CA GLN A 186 -1.19 10.72 -21.09
C GLN A 186 -0.31 11.26 -19.96
N THR A 187 0.87 10.68 -19.83
CA THR A 187 1.87 11.05 -18.84
C THR A 187 3.07 11.66 -19.56
N SER A 188 3.72 12.65 -18.95
CA SER A 188 4.95 13.21 -19.53
C SER A 188 6.14 12.24 -19.42
N THR A 189 6.04 11.27 -18.50
CA THR A 189 7.14 10.38 -18.09
C THR A 189 7.15 9.06 -18.85
N VAL A 190 5.99 8.41 -19.00
CA VAL A 190 5.87 7.10 -19.67
C VAL A 190 5.03 7.14 -20.96
N GLY A 191 4.63 8.34 -21.40
CA GLY A 191 3.78 8.52 -22.57
C GLY A 191 2.35 8.06 -22.30
N LEU A 192 1.78 7.27 -23.21
CA LEU A 192 0.41 6.78 -23.09
C LEU A 192 0.33 5.58 -22.13
N PHE A 193 -0.20 5.82 -20.93
CA PHE A 193 -0.40 4.79 -19.91
C PHE A 193 -1.86 4.33 -19.91
N SER A 194 -2.10 3.02 -20.03
CA SER A 194 -3.47 2.49 -20.14
C SER A 194 -3.81 1.60 -18.95
N LEU A 195 -4.90 1.92 -18.25
CA LEU A 195 -5.43 1.11 -17.16
C LEU A 195 -6.75 0.49 -17.61
N LYS A 196 -6.82 -0.84 -17.56
CA LYS A 196 -8.02 -1.60 -17.92
C LYS A 196 -8.59 -2.21 -16.65
N CYS A 197 -9.85 -1.92 -16.35
CA CYS A 197 -10.57 -2.63 -15.31
C CYS A 197 -11.11 -3.92 -15.91
N GLU A 198 -10.45 -5.04 -15.63
CA GLU A 198 -10.94 -6.32 -16.12
C GLU A 198 -12.25 -6.71 -15.44
N TYR A 199 -13.09 -7.37 -16.21
CA TYR A 199 -14.40 -7.78 -15.75
C TYR A 199 -14.24 -9.04 -14.89
N ASP A 200 -14.33 -8.90 -13.57
CA ASP A 200 -14.31 -10.07 -12.68
C ASP A 200 -15.65 -10.81 -12.74
N ARG A 201 -15.73 -11.79 -13.65
CA ARG A 201 -16.91 -12.66 -13.81
C ARG A 201 -17.32 -13.38 -12.53
N ARG A 202 -16.42 -13.58 -11.56
CA ARG A 202 -16.74 -14.24 -10.28
C ARG A 202 -17.55 -13.34 -9.34
N LYS A 203 -17.41 -12.01 -9.45
CA LYS A 203 -18.18 -11.04 -8.64
C LYS A 203 -19.60 -10.81 -9.15
N GLN A 204 -19.94 -11.25 -10.37
CA GLN A 204 -21.31 -11.20 -10.91
C GLN A 204 -22.23 -12.31 -10.38
N LEU A 205 -21.68 -13.45 -9.96
CA LEU A 205 -22.48 -14.62 -9.61
C LEU A 205 -23.08 -14.57 -8.20
N ILE A 206 -22.74 -13.56 -7.41
CA ILE A 206 -23.35 -13.27 -6.12
C ILE A 206 -24.35 -12.13 -6.34
N ASP A 207 -25.38 -12.39 -7.14
CA ASP A 207 -26.58 -11.59 -7.02
C ASP A 207 -27.24 -12.00 -5.70
N SER A 208 -27.36 -11.03 -4.79
CA SER A 208 -27.91 -11.24 -3.45
C SER A 208 -29.33 -11.80 -3.50
N VAL A 209 -30.05 -11.54 -4.60
CA VAL A 209 -31.35 -12.14 -4.91
C VAL A 209 -31.26 -13.65 -5.13
N THR A 210 -30.22 -14.13 -5.81
CA THR A 210 -30.02 -15.56 -6.08
C THR A 210 -29.60 -16.34 -4.84
N LEU A 211 -28.85 -15.71 -3.93
CA LEU A 211 -28.47 -16.33 -2.65
C LEU A 211 -29.65 -16.44 -1.67
N LEU A 212 -30.56 -15.47 -1.67
CA LEU A 212 -31.81 -15.54 -0.87
C LEU A 212 -32.79 -16.59 -1.40
N GLY A 213 -32.76 -16.90 -2.69
CA GLY A 213 -33.57 -17.97 -3.29
C GLY A 213 -33.07 -19.39 -3.02
N LEU A 214 -31.86 -19.57 -2.47
CA LEU A 214 -31.29 -20.88 -2.13
C LEU A 214 -31.48 -21.26 -0.66
N SER A 215 -32.07 -20.37 0.16
CA SER A 215 -32.34 -20.60 1.58
C SER A 215 -33.81 -20.91 1.90
N THR A 216 -34.62 -21.22 0.89
CA THR A 216 -36.01 -21.72 1.02
C THR A 216 -36.12 -23.10 0.45
#